data_AF-A0AAW5EKA6-F1
#
_entry.id   AF-A0AAW5EKA6-F1
#
_cell.length_a   1.000
_cell.length_b   1.000
_cell.length_c   1.000
_cell.angle_alpha   90.00
_cell.angle_beta   90.00
_cell.angle_gamma   90.00
#
_symmetry.space_group_name_H-M   'P 1'
#
loop_
_entity.id
_entity.type
_entity.pdbx_description
1 polymer ?
#
loop_
_entity_poly.entity_id
_entity_poly.type
_entity_poly.pdbx_seq_one_letter_code
_entity_poly.pdbx_strand_id
1 'polypeptide(L)'
;FDIDSSDLSRSLKKILPSIDTNNPKYSLNGAFLDIKTDRINFVGTDTRRLAVYTLEKTNNQEFHISIPKKAIMEMQKLFYEKIEIYYDENMLIAKNDNFEFFTKLINDKFPDYEKVIPK
;
A
#
# COMPACT_ATOMS: atom_id res chain seq x y z
N PHE A 1 2.14 -10.16 -6.37
CA PHE A 1 2.22 -9.37 -7.61
C PHE A 1 3.64 -8.88 -7.73
N ASP A 2 4.07 -8.63 -8.96
CA ASP A 2 5.35 -7.97 -9.23
C ASP A 2 5.07 -6.47 -9.40
N ILE A 3 5.90 -5.56 -8.88
CA ILE A 3 5.74 -4.12 -9.10
C ILE A 3 7.11 -3.44 -9.10
N ASP A 4 7.32 -2.51 -10.03
CA ASP A 4 8.52 -1.71 -10.05
C ASP A 4 8.57 -0.78 -8.83
N SER A 5 9.77 -0.64 -8.26
CA SER A 5 10.00 0.20 -7.07
C SER A 5 9.56 1.65 -7.27
N SER A 6 9.82 2.19 -8.46
CA SER A 6 9.47 3.55 -8.86
C SER A 6 7.95 3.72 -8.92
N ASP A 7 7.23 2.76 -9.50
CA ASP A 7 5.77 2.75 -9.58
C ASP A 7 5.15 2.62 -8.21
N LEU A 8 5.64 1.71 -7.36
CA LEU A 8 5.17 1.57 -5.99
C LEU A 8 5.38 2.86 -5.19
N SER A 9 6.60 3.39 -5.20
CA SER A 9 6.96 4.59 -4.44
C SER A 9 6.14 5.79 -4.89
N ARG A 10 5.96 5.97 -6.21
CA ARG A 10 5.11 7.01 -6.80
C ARG A 10 3.66 6.85 -6.36
N SER A 11 3.11 5.64 -6.44
CA SER A 11 1.71 5.34 -6.09
C SER A 11 1.42 5.61 -4.62
N LEU A 12 2.28 5.10 -3.72
CA LEU A 12 2.16 5.34 -2.28
C LEU A 12 2.24 6.84 -1.96
N LYS A 13 3.19 7.57 -2.55
CA LYS A 13 3.34 9.02 -2.32
C LYS A 13 2.06 9.81 -2.65
N LYS A 14 1.24 9.35 -3.61
CA LYS A 14 -0.01 10.00 -3.99
C LYS A 14 -1.12 9.87 -2.94
N ILE A 15 -1.12 8.80 -2.15
CA ILE A 15 -2.19 8.52 -1.19
C ILE A 15 -1.81 8.79 0.27
N LEU A 16 -0.51 8.81 0.59
CA LEU A 16 0.02 8.98 1.95
C LEU A 16 -0.56 10.19 2.72
N PRO A 17 -0.80 11.38 2.10
CA PRO A 17 -1.39 12.52 2.81
C PRO A 17 -2.81 12.29 3.34
N SER A 18 -3.53 11.32 2.79
CA SER A 18 -4.90 11.00 3.19
C SER A 18 -4.99 9.94 4.28
N ILE A 19 -3.88 9.30 4.68
CA ILE A 19 -3.87 8.24 5.71
C ILE A 19 -3.72 8.86 7.10
N ASP A 20 -4.59 8.46 8.04
CA ASP A 20 -4.56 8.86 9.44
C ASP A 20 -3.88 7.77 10.30
N THR A 21 -2.70 8.05 10.85
CA THR A 21 -1.96 7.09 11.69
C THR A 21 -2.43 7.02 13.13
N ASN A 22 -3.27 7.95 13.56
CA ASN A 22 -3.78 8.02 14.92
C ASN A 22 -5.25 7.59 14.99
N ASN A 23 -5.76 6.97 13.92
CA ASN A 23 -7.13 6.52 13.88
C ASN A 23 -7.33 5.36 14.85
N PRO A 24 -8.43 5.34 15.63
CA PRO A 24 -8.75 4.20 16.48
C PRO A 24 -9.02 2.92 15.66
N LYS A 25 -9.45 3.05 14.40
CA LYS A 25 -9.57 1.91 13.48
C LYS A 25 -8.21 1.65 12.82
N TYR A 26 -7.55 0.59 13.24
CA TYR A 26 -6.18 0.29 12.78
C TYR A 26 -6.09 0.03 11.27
N SER A 27 -7.17 -0.43 10.63
CA SER A 27 -7.24 -0.55 9.17
C SER A 27 -7.03 0.76 8.41
N LEU A 28 -7.19 1.91 9.06
CA LEU A 28 -6.97 3.23 8.45
C LEU A 28 -5.57 3.79 8.69
N ASN A 29 -4.72 3.10 9.45
CA ASN A 29 -3.38 3.56 9.81
C ASN A 29 -2.31 3.25 8.73
N GLY A 30 -2.74 2.78 7.57
CA GLY A 30 -1.88 2.35 6.47
C GLY A 30 -2.47 2.54 5.09
N ALA A 31 -1.67 2.21 4.08
CA ALA A 31 -2.11 2.16 2.69
C ALA A 31 -2.78 0.81 2.44
N PHE A 32 -3.95 0.84 1.81
CA PHE A 32 -4.63 -0.35 1.32
C PHE A 32 -4.31 -0.52 -0.16
N LEU A 33 -3.76 -1.68 -0.52
CA LEU A 33 -3.48 -2.07 -1.90
C LEU A 33 -4.51 -3.13 -2.26
N ASP A 34 -5.37 -2.82 -3.22
CA ASP A 34 -6.35 -3.73 -3.78
C ASP A 34 -5.88 -4.17 -5.17
N ILE A 35 -5.32 -5.38 -5.22
CA ILE A 35 -4.74 -5.98 -6.42
C ILE A 35 -5.86 -6.69 -7.17
N LYS A 36 -6.15 -6.21 -8.38
CA LYS A 36 -7.10 -6.79 -9.32
C LYS A 36 -6.36 -7.40 -10.51
N THR A 37 -7.08 -8.13 -11.34
CA THR A 37 -6.52 -8.77 -12.53
C THR A 37 -5.88 -7.79 -13.52
N ASP A 38 -6.43 -6.57 -13.66
CA ASP A 38 -6.01 -5.56 -14.66
C ASP A 38 -5.33 -4.32 -14.06
N ARG A 39 -5.41 -4.14 -12.74
CA ARG A 39 -4.91 -2.94 -12.07
C ARG A 39 -4.56 -3.18 -10.61
N ILE A 40 -3.87 -2.21 -10.02
CA ILE A 40 -3.65 -2.10 -8.59
C ILE A 40 -4.22 -0.77 -8.12
N ASN A 41 -5.18 -0.80 -7.20
CA ASN A 41 -5.71 0.39 -6.55
C ASN A 41 -4.98 0.61 -5.23
N PHE A 42 -4.27 1.74 -5.14
CA PHE A 42 -3.68 2.24 -3.91
C PHE A 42 -4.69 3.17 -3.24
N VAL A 43 -5.03 2.90 -1.99
CA VAL A 43 -6.10 3.58 -1.28
C VAL A 43 -5.61 4.08 0.08
N GLY A 44 -5.93 5.32 0.40
CA GLY A 44 -5.65 5.94 1.70
C GLY A 44 -6.80 6.83 2.13
N THR A 45 -7.20 6.76 3.40
CA THR A 45 -8.29 7.58 3.95
C THR A 45 -8.13 7.87 5.43
N ASP A 46 -8.65 9.03 5.84
CA ASP A 46 -8.75 9.51 7.21
C ASP A 46 -10.23 9.64 7.63
N THR A 47 -11.13 8.95 6.91
CA THR A 47 -12.61 9.03 6.99
C THR A 47 -13.23 10.33 6.49
N ARG A 48 -12.45 11.41 6.29
CA ARG A 48 -12.94 12.70 5.80
C ARG A 48 -12.68 12.87 4.31
N ARG A 49 -11.60 12.28 3.82
CA ARG A 49 -11.22 12.22 2.41
C ARG A 49 -10.73 10.83 2.04
N LEU A 50 -10.91 10.48 0.78
CA LEU A 50 -10.38 9.27 0.17
C LEU A 50 -9.41 9.68 -0.93
N ALA A 51 -8.21 9.12 -0.94
CA ALA A 51 -7.32 9.14 -2.09
C ALA A 51 -7.27 7.73 -2.69
N VAL A 52 -7.50 7.65 -4.00
CA VAL A 52 -7.30 6.43 -4.79
C VAL A 52 -6.33 6.76 -5.91
N TYR A 53 -5.30 5.94 -6.07
CA TYR A 53 -4.41 5.96 -7.21
C TYR A 53 -4.43 4.59 -7.88
N THR A 54 -4.78 4.57 -9.16
CA THR A 54 -4.87 3.34 -9.94
C THR A 54 -3.63 3.21 -10.82
N LEU A 55 -2.95 2.07 -10.68
CA LEU A 55 -1.87 1.65 -11.57
C LEU A 55 -2.40 0.53 -12.47
N GLU A 56 -2.52 0.80 -13.77
CA GLU A 56 -2.87 -0.21 -14.77
C GLU A 56 -1.74 -1.24 -14.85
N LYS A 57 -2.03 -2.49 -14.50
CA LYS A 57 -1.07 -3.59 -14.46
C LYS A 57 -1.80 -4.93 -14.45
N THR A 58 -1.47 -5.79 -15.41
CA THR A 58 -1.96 -7.17 -15.41
C THR A 58 -1.31 -7.98 -14.27
N ASN A 59 -2.15 -8.59 -13.44
CA ASN A 59 -1.75 -9.46 -12.34
C ASN A 59 -2.37 -10.84 -12.51
N ASN A 60 -1.69 -11.87 -12.01
CA ASN A 60 -2.15 -13.25 -12.10
C ASN A 60 -3.14 -13.65 -10.98
N GLN A 61 -3.32 -12.80 -9.98
CA GLN A 61 -4.10 -13.08 -8.77
C GLN A 61 -4.76 -11.80 -8.25
N GLU A 62 -5.93 -11.95 -7.64
CA GLU A 62 -6.64 -10.88 -6.95
C GLU A 62 -6.58 -11.07 -5.44
N PHE A 63 -6.16 -10.03 -4.74
CA PHE A 63 -6.08 -10.02 -3.28
C PHE A 63 -5.84 -8.59 -2.80
N HIS A 64 -5.72 -8.39 -1.49
CA HIS A 64 -5.39 -7.10 -0.91
C HIS A 64 -4.36 -7.23 0.20
N ILE A 65 -3.60 -6.15 0.40
CA ILE A 65 -2.68 -6.00 1.54
C ILE A 65 -2.79 -4.59 2.11
N SER A 66 -2.61 -4.46 3.42
CA SER A 66 -2.57 -3.17 4.08
C SER A 66 -1.20 -2.95 4.72
N ILE A 67 -0.49 -1.90 4.30
CA ILE A 67 0.88 -1.63 4.74
C ILE A 67 0.87 -0.43 5.69
N PRO A 68 1.41 -0.53 6.92
CA PRO A 68 1.46 0.59 7.85
C PRO A 68 2.13 1.83 7.26
N LYS A 69 1.54 3.02 7.49
CA LYS A 69 2.10 4.30 6.98
C LYS A 69 3.55 4.51 7.42
N LYS A 70 3.85 4.20 8.68
CA LYS A 70 5.21 4.31 9.24
C LYS A 70 6.20 3.43 8.48
N ALA A 71 5.81 2.20 8.15
CA ALA A 71 6.67 1.30 7.40
C ALA A 71 6.95 1.82 5.99
N ILE A 72 5.93 2.35 5.32
CA ILE A 72 6.09 3.00 4.00
C ILE A 72 7.08 4.17 4.09
N MET A 73 6.96 5.01 5.12
CA MET A 73 7.85 6.15 5.31
C MET A 73 9.31 5.74 5.54
N GLU A 74 9.55 4.67 6.32
CA GLU A 74 10.92 4.17 6.51
C GLU A 74 11.46 3.51 5.24
N MET A 75 10.65 2.72 4.52
CA MET A 75 11.04 2.16 3.23
C MET A 75 11.46 3.26 2.24
N GLN A 76 10.72 4.36 2.16
CA GLN A 76 11.05 5.48 1.26
C GLN A 76 12.38 6.18 1.60
N LYS A 77 12.91 6.03 2.82
CA LYS A 77 14.23 6.54 3.20
C LYS A 77 15.36 5.57 2.87
N LEU A 78 15.08 4.27 2.88
CA LEU A 78 16.07 3.21 2.68
C LEU A 78 16.24 2.84 1.19
N PHE A 79 15.17 2.97 0.41
CA PHE A 79 15.11 2.49 -0.97
C PHE A 79 14.85 3.65 -1.95
N TYR A 80 15.92 4.13 -2.58
CA TYR A 80 15.87 5.20 -3.61
C TYR A 80 15.75 4.68 -5.04
N GLU A 81 16.15 3.42 -5.28
CA GLU A 81 16.20 2.80 -6.60
C GLU A 81 15.39 1.49 -6.61
N LYS A 82 15.91 0.44 -7.25
CA LYS A 82 15.28 -0.88 -7.36
C LYS A 82 15.10 -1.48 -5.95
N ILE A 83 13.88 -1.95 -5.69
CA ILE A 83 13.47 -2.64 -4.47
C ILE A 83 12.85 -3.97 -4.88
N GLU A 84 13.26 -5.04 -4.21
CA GLU A 84 12.57 -6.32 -4.30
C GLU A 84 11.55 -6.38 -3.17
N ILE A 85 10.33 -6.78 -3.49
CA ILE A 85 9.26 -6.93 -2.51
C ILE A 85 8.81 -8.38 -2.46
N TYR A 86 8.86 -8.91 -1.25
CA TYR A 86 8.32 -10.19 -0.88
C TYR A 86 7.21 -9.94 0.13
N TYR A 87 6.14 -10.71 0.07
CA TYR A 87 5.05 -10.58 1.03
C TYR A 87 4.36 -11.93 1.22
N ASP A 88 3.74 -12.08 2.37
CA ASP A 88 2.72 -13.08 2.63
C ASP A 88 1.48 -12.40 3.25
N GLU A 89 0.60 -13.16 3.90
CA GLU A 89 -0.60 -12.63 4.52
C GLU A 89 -0.34 -11.75 5.75
N ASN A 90 0.86 -11.82 6.35
CA ASN A 90 1.18 -11.21 7.64
C ASN A 90 2.36 -10.22 7.57
N MET A 91 3.22 -10.34 6.58
CA MET A 91 4.48 -9.62 6.50
C MET A 91 4.78 -9.15 5.09
N LEU A 92 5.44 -7.99 5.01
CA LEU A 92 6.10 -7.50 3.82
C LEU A 92 7.59 -7.35 4.11
N ILE A 93 8.42 -7.86 3.21
CA ILE A 93 9.87 -7.71 3.21
C ILE A 93 10.24 -6.92 1.95
N ALA A 94 11.03 -5.88 2.15
CA ALA A 94 11.59 -5.01 1.14
C ALA A 94 13.12 -5.13 1.17
N LYS A 95 13.75 -5.42 0.04
CA LYS A 95 15.18 -5.71 -0.03
C LYS A 95 15.87 -5.06 -1.22
N ASN A 96 17.12 -4.67 -1.04
CA ASN A 96 18.09 -4.46 -2.11
C ASN A 96 19.46 -5.02 -1.66
N ASP A 97 20.53 -4.72 -2.40
CA ASP A 97 21.88 -5.23 -2.09
C ASP A 97 22.42 -4.77 -0.72
N ASN A 98 21.94 -3.65 -0.19
CA ASN A 98 22.49 -3.00 1.00
C ASN A 98 21.57 -3.09 2.24
N PHE A 99 20.26 -3.21 2.03
CA PHE A 99 19.25 -3.12 3.08
C PHE A 99 18.20 -4.20 2.93
N GLU A 100 17.81 -4.77 4.07
CA GLU A 100 16.64 -5.63 4.21
C GLU A 100 15.75 -5.02 5.30
N PHE A 101 14.49 -4.76 4.95
CA PHE A 101 13.49 -4.15 5.81
C PHE A 101 12.26 -5.07 5.87
N PHE A 102 11.71 -5.29 7.05
CA PHE A 102 10.48 -6.07 7.21
C PHE A 102 9.43 -5.30 8.03
N THR A 103 8.17 -5.54 7.73
CA THR A 103 7.05 -4.97 8.48
C THR A 103 5.87 -5.93 8.53
N LYS A 104 5.12 -5.91 9.64
CA LYS A 104 3.83 -6.60 9.72
C LYS A 104 2.79 -5.85 8.88
N LEU A 105 1.98 -6.61 8.16
CA LEU A 105 0.80 -6.10 7.49
C LEU A 105 -0.31 -5.81 8.51
N ILE A 106 -1.21 -4.90 8.14
CA ILE A 106 -2.41 -4.61 8.90
C ILE A 106 -3.48 -5.62 8.48
N ASN A 107 -3.90 -6.47 9.41
CA ASN A 107 -4.88 -7.53 9.14
C ASN A 107 -6.33 -7.10 9.44
N ASP A 108 -6.54 -5.90 10.00
CA ASP A 108 -7.86 -5.31 10.16
C ASP A 108 -8.53 -5.08 8.80
N LYS A 109 -9.81 -5.43 8.71
CA LYS A 109 -10.60 -5.24 7.48
C LYS A 109 -10.65 -3.76 7.09
N PHE A 110 -10.17 -3.46 5.89
CA PHE A 110 -10.31 -2.13 5.30
C PHE A 110 -11.78 -1.86 4.92
N PRO A 111 -12.27 -0.62 5.09
CA PRO A 111 -13.63 -0.27 4.66
C PRO A 111 -13.85 -0.48 3.16
N ASP A 112 -15.09 -0.73 2.77
CA ASP A 112 -15.50 -0.82 1.37
C ASP A 112 -15.43 0.56 0.70
N TYR A 113 -14.26 0.88 0.14
CA TYR A 113 -13.93 2.20 -0.39
C TYR A 113 -14.64 2.50 -1.71
N GLU A 114 -15.04 1.49 -2.48
CA GLU A 114 -15.73 1.70 -3.76
C GLU A 114 -17.10 2.32 -3.55
N LYS A 115 -17.76 2.05 -2.42
CA LYS A 115 -19.08 2.62 -2.07
C LYS A 115 -19.09 4.13 -1.88
N VAL A 116 -17.94 4.76 -1.63
CA VAL A 116 -17.86 6.22 -1.43
C VAL A 116 -17.44 6.98 -2.70
N ILE A 117 -17.12 6.27 -3.79
CA ILE A 117 -16.79 6.87 -5.08
C ILE A 117 -18.10 7.17 -5.83
N PRO A 118 -18.38 8.43 -6.21
CA PRO A 118 -19.55 8.76 -7.02
C PRO A 118 -19.55 8.02 -8.36
N LYS A 119 -20.74 7.60 -8.82
CA LYS A 119 -20.94 6.97 -10.14
C LYS A 119 -21.37 7.98 -11.19
#